data_AF-H2ZII3-F1
#
_entry.id   AF-H2ZII3-F1
#
_cell.length_a   1.000
_cell.length_b   1.000
_cell.length_c   1.000
_cell.angle_alpha   90.00
_cell.angle_beta   90.00
_cell.angle_gamma   90.00
#
_symmetry.space_group_name_H-M   'P 1'
#
loop_
_entity.id
_entity.type
_entity.pdbx_description
1 polymer ?
#
loop_
_entity_poly.entity_id
_entity_poly.type
_entity_poly.pdbx_seq_one_letter_code
_entity_poly.pdbx_strand_id
1 'polypeptide(L)'
;MNFALDYVKDMWAKQQLSKEDPHAHAEAVTLCCVIKAIVGWHVGEVATIARERCGGQGYLSCNRFGSYIGSSHASMTAEGDNSVLMQKVAKERLTAFKPRQPAKVDEDLTNDEYLHYLLDSRDMVRFSELAIKLMKAGKKGLFETWMLKESDLVQGAAFAFGELLVSERTKVTMETCPDNLKPMITELRRLFLLDAVQRDLGWFTANELISTSAAKQVCYVAESCRTIA
;
A
#
# COMPACT_ATOMS: atom_id res chain seq x y z
N MET A 1 -4.73 -5.83 -4.02
CA MET A 1 -3.29 -5.88 -4.39
C MET A 1 -3.03 -6.43 -5.79
N ASN A 2 -3.65 -7.55 -6.21
CA ASN A 2 -3.40 -8.14 -7.54
C ASN A 2 -3.63 -7.18 -8.72
N PHE A 3 -4.69 -6.37 -8.71
CA PHE A 3 -4.92 -5.38 -9.78
C PHE A 3 -3.77 -4.38 -9.95
N ALA A 4 -3.14 -3.96 -8.84
CA ALA A 4 -1.94 -3.13 -8.91
C ALA A 4 -0.72 -3.93 -9.40
N LEU A 5 -0.55 -5.18 -8.96
CA LEU A 5 0.53 -6.04 -9.44
C LEU A 5 0.44 -6.26 -10.96
N ASP A 6 -0.74 -6.53 -11.49
CA ASP A 6 -0.93 -6.74 -12.92
C ASP A 6 -0.73 -5.46 -13.72
N TYR A 7 -1.21 -4.31 -13.21
CA TYR A 7 -0.88 -3.02 -13.78
C TYR A 7 0.64 -2.76 -13.86
N VAL A 8 1.39 -3.08 -12.79
CA VAL A 8 2.84 -2.88 -12.77
C VAL A 8 3.56 -3.82 -13.74
N LYS A 9 3.10 -5.08 -13.88
CA LYS A 9 3.61 -5.99 -14.92
C LYS A 9 3.38 -5.43 -16.32
N ASP A 10 2.20 -4.88 -16.58
CA ASP A 10 1.89 -4.27 -17.88
C ASP A 10 2.77 -3.04 -18.16
N MET A 11 2.99 -2.19 -17.14
CA MET A 11 3.92 -1.05 -17.25
C MET A 11 5.33 -1.51 -17.56
N TRP A 12 5.81 -2.55 -16.87
CA TRP A 12 7.13 -3.13 -17.10
C TRP A 12 7.28 -3.71 -18.52
N ALA A 13 6.25 -4.40 -19.02
CA ALA A 13 6.25 -4.94 -20.38
C ALA A 13 6.24 -3.83 -21.44
N LYS A 14 5.41 -2.80 -21.24
CA LYS A 14 5.31 -1.66 -22.17
C LYS A 14 6.60 -0.86 -22.27
N GLN A 15 7.28 -0.59 -21.15
CA GLN A 15 8.53 0.18 -21.20
C GLN A 15 9.67 -0.53 -21.94
N GLN A 16 9.65 -1.88 -22.01
CA GLN A 16 10.61 -2.62 -22.83
C GLN A 16 10.43 -2.39 -24.35
N LEU A 17 9.25 -1.94 -24.77
CA LEU A 17 8.96 -1.58 -26.17
C LEU A 17 9.39 -0.14 -26.46
N SER A 18 9.47 0.72 -25.44
CA SER A 18 9.85 2.14 -25.53
C SER A 18 11.22 2.40 -24.89
N LYS A 19 12.24 1.61 -25.26
CA LYS A 19 13.58 1.57 -24.63
C LYS A 19 14.33 2.92 -24.51
N GLU A 20 13.78 3.99 -25.07
CA GLU A 20 14.42 5.29 -25.21
C GLU A 20 13.88 6.36 -24.24
N ASP A 21 12.91 6.05 -23.35
CA ASP A 21 12.45 6.98 -22.31
C ASP A 21 12.98 6.59 -20.91
N PRO A 22 14.05 7.25 -20.42
CA PRO A 22 14.59 7.01 -19.08
C PRO A 22 13.61 7.32 -17.95
N HIS A 23 12.66 8.23 -18.16
CA HIS A 23 11.69 8.60 -17.13
C HIS A 23 10.66 7.50 -16.93
N ALA A 24 10.09 6.99 -18.03
CA ALA A 24 9.18 5.85 -18.00
C ALA A 24 9.84 4.59 -17.38
N HIS A 25 11.13 4.37 -17.67
CA HIS A 25 11.88 3.27 -17.05
C HIS A 25 12.01 3.45 -15.53
N ALA A 26 12.42 4.64 -15.07
CA ALA A 26 12.59 4.92 -13.64
C ALA A 26 11.27 4.81 -12.85
N GLU A 27 10.17 5.27 -13.43
CA GLU A 27 8.83 5.11 -12.86
C GLU A 27 8.45 3.63 -12.75
N ALA A 28 8.59 2.86 -13.84
CA ALA A 28 8.30 1.43 -13.84
C ALA A 28 9.13 0.67 -12.80
N VAL A 29 10.42 0.98 -12.66
CA VAL A 29 11.28 0.39 -11.62
C VAL A 29 10.79 0.74 -10.21
N THR A 30 10.39 1.99 -9.97
CA THR A 30 9.85 2.42 -8.67
C THR A 30 8.56 1.66 -8.33
N LEU A 31 7.67 1.51 -9.31
CA LEU A 31 6.44 0.73 -9.16
C LEU A 31 6.73 -0.76 -8.89
N CYS A 32 7.70 -1.36 -9.59
CA CYS A 32 8.13 -2.73 -9.33
C CYS A 32 8.65 -2.90 -7.89
N CYS A 33 9.46 -1.95 -7.40
CA CYS A 33 10.01 -1.99 -6.04
C CYS A 33 8.90 -1.98 -4.99
N VAL A 34 7.94 -1.05 -5.09
CA VAL A 34 6.86 -0.94 -4.09
C VAL A 34 5.90 -2.13 -4.13
N ILE A 35 5.47 -2.55 -5.33
CA ILE A 35 4.47 -3.62 -5.44
C ILE A 35 5.04 -4.97 -5.02
N LYS A 36 6.32 -5.24 -5.34
CA LYS A 36 7.02 -6.45 -4.90
C LYS A 36 7.10 -6.50 -3.38
N ALA A 37 7.47 -5.40 -2.74
CA ALA A 37 7.60 -5.35 -1.29
C ALA A 37 6.27 -5.60 -0.58
N ILE A 38 5.22 -4.83 -0.91
CA ILE A 38 3.92 -4.94 -0.23
C ILE A 38 3.24 -6.28 -0.50
N VAL A 39 3.31 -6.81 -1.72
CA VAL A 39 2.74 -8.14 -2.04
C VAL A 39 3.54 -9.24 -1.35
N GLY A 40 4.88 -9.13 -1.30
CA GLY A 40 5.73 -10.13 -0.66
C GLY A 40 5.45 -10.27 0.84
N TRP A 41 5.32 -9.16 1.55
CA TRP A 41 4.90 -9.18 2.96
C TRP A 41 3.48 -9.73 3.12
N HIS A 42 2.54 -9.28 2.29
CA HIS A 42 1.15 -9.71 2.37
C HIS A 42 0.95 -11.21 2.14
N VAL A 43 1.68 -11.83 1.19
CA VAL A 43 1.58 -13.28 0.94
C VAL A 43 2.00 -14.09 2.19
N GLY A 44 3.05 -13.65 2.89
CA GLY A 44 3.51 -14.32 4.11
C GLY A 44 2.48 -14.22 5.24
N GLU A 45 1.88 -13.06 5.42
CA GLU A 45 0.83 -12.82 6.39
C GLU A 45 -0.43 -13.65 6.08
N VAL A 46 -0.94 -13.59 4.85
CA VAL A 46 -2.12 -14.35 4.41
C VAL A 46 -1.90 -15.85 4.59
N ALA A 47 -0.74 -16.38 4.18
CA ALA A 47 -0.44 -17.80 4.32
C ALA A 47 -0.38 -18.23 5.79
N THR A 48 0.17 -17.39 6.66
CA THR A 48 0.27 -17.64 8.10
C THR A 48 -1.11 -17.61 8.77
N ILE A 49 -1.88 -16.54 8.56
CA ILE A 49 -3.22 -16.40 9.13
C ILE A 49 -4.12 -17.53 8.63
N ALA A 50 -4.14 -17.81 7.33
CA ALA A 50 -4.96 -18.89 6.78
C ALA A 50 -4.59 -20.26 7.39
N ARG A 51 -3.28 -20.53 7.59
CA ARG A 51 -2.81 -21.75 8.25
C ARG A 51 -3.38 -21.90 9.65
N GLU A 52 -3.35 -20.82 10.44
CA GLU A 52 -3.89 -20.79 11.80
C GLU A 52 -5.41 -21.00 11.80
N ARG A 53 -6.13 -20.38 10.85
CA ARG A 53 -7.60 -20.52 10.74
C ARG A 53 -8.03 -21.92 10.28
N CYS A 54 -7.15 -22.70 9.66
CA CYS A 54 -7.38 -24.11 9.34
C CYS A 54 -7.05 -25.08 10.50
N GLY A 55 -6.60 -24.59 11.65
CA GLY A 55 -6.25 -25.41 12.81
C GLY A 55 -5.18 -26.47 12.48
N GLY A 56 -5.31 -27.68 13.07
CA GLY A 56 -4.32 -28.75 12.87
C GLY A 56 -4.14 -29.19 11.42
N GLN A 57 -5.19 -29.09 10.59
CA GLN A 57 -5.11 -29.40 9.16
C GLN A 57 -4.18 -28.43 8.43
N GLY A 58 -4.13 -27.17 8.83
CA GLY A 58 -3.20 -26.19 8.28
C GLY A 58 -1.72 -26.60 8.43
N TYR A 59 -1.39 -27.47 9.39
CA TYR A 59 -0.03 -27.99 9.55
C TYR A 59 0.36 -29.01 8.47
N LEU A 60 -0.61 -29.76 7.92
CA LEU A 60 -0.33 -30.84 6.97
C LEU A 60 0.17 -30.31 5.63
N SER A 61 1.21 -30.95 5.10
CA SER A 61 1.85 -30.56 3.84
C SER A 61 0.90 -30.58 2.63
N CYS A 62 -0.15 -31.41 2.66
CA CYS A 62 -1.19 -31.45 1.62
C CYS A 62 -1.92 -30.11 1.44
N ASN A 63 -2.01 -29.29 2.50
CA ASN A 63 -2.63 -27.95 2.46
C ASN A 63 -1.66 -26.84 2.02
N ARG A 64 -0.37 -27.15 1.83
CA ARG A 64 0.66 -26.29 1.22
C ARG A 64 0.94 -24.93 1.87
N PHE A 65 0.29 -24.56 2.98
CA PHE A 65 0.55 -23.29 3.68
C PHE A 65 2.04 -23.10 4.03
N GLY A 66 2.71 -24.16 4.51
CA GLY A 66 4.14 -24.13 4.80
C GLY A 66 5.00 -23.77 3.58
N SER A 67 4.64 -24.27 2.39
CA SER A 67 5.33 -23.93 1.14
C SER A 67 5.15 -22.46 0.79
N TYR A 68 3.94 -21.92 0.90
CA TYR A 68 3.67 -20.51 0.61
C TYR A 68 4.35 -19.56 1.60
N ILE A 69 4.40 -19.92 2.89
CA ILE A 69 5.18 -19.17 3.89
C ILE A 69 6.66 -19.15 3.48
N GLY A 70 7.24 -20.32 3.15
CA GLY A 70 8.63 -20.40 2.68
C GLY A 70 8.89 -19.58 1.40
N SER A 71 7.98 -19.64 0.43
CA SER A 71 8.08 -18.83 -0.80
C SER A 71 7.97 -17.33 -0.51
N SER A 72 7.15 -16.92 0.45
CA SER A 72 7.04 -15.50 0.83
C SER A 72 8.36 -14.95 1.36
N HIS A 73 9.14 -15.74 2.11
CA HIS A 73 10.45 -15.30 2.60
C HIS A 73 11.44 -15.02 1.46
N ALA A 74 11.42 -15.84 0.41
CA ALA A 74 12.18 -15.55 -0.80
C ALA A 74 11.74 -14.21 -1.42
N SER A 75 10.44 -13.93 -1.47
CA SER A 75 9.93 -12.64 -1.95
C SER A 75 10.30 -11.46 -1.05
N MET A 76 10.62 -11.68 0.23
CA MET A 76 11.06 -10.61 1.14
C MET A 76 12.53 -10.24 0.95
N THR A 77 13.38 -11.20 0.61
CA THR A 77 14.84 -11.01 0.58
C THR A 77 15.47 -11.06 -0.81
N ALA A 78 14.94 -11.87 -1.72
CA ALA A 78 15.47 -12.02 -3.08
C ALA A 78 15.07 -10.84 -3.96
N GLU A 79 15.89 -10.57 -4.99
CA GLU A 79 15.71 -9.45 -5.95
C GLU A 79 15.60 -8.08 -5.27
N GLY A 80 16.30 -7.93 -4.15
CA GLY A 80 16.32 -6.74 -3.29
C GLY A 80 15.48 -6.96 -2.04
N ASP A 81 16.10 -6.78 -0.87
CA ASP A 81 15.40 -6.79 0.41
C ASP A 81 14.24 -5.76 0.42
N ASN A 82 13.06 -6.17 0.88
CA ASN A 82 11.86 -5.33 0.81
C ASN A 82 12.07 -3.97 1.49
N SER A 83 12.68 -3.91 2.67
CA SER A 83 12.90 -2.64 3.37
C SER A 83 13.92 -1.77 2.64
N VAL A 84 14.95 -2.35 2.02
CA VAL A 84 15.89 -1.62 1.15
C VAL A 84 15.19 -1.10 -0.12
N LEU A 85 14.30 -1.88 -0.72
CA LEU A 85 13.50 -1.42 -1.85
C LEU A 85 12.57 -0.25 -1.47
N MET A 86 11.98 -0.27 -0.28
CA MET A 86 11.19 0.87 0.23
C MET A 86 12.03 2.14 0.39
N GLN A 87 13.32 2.05 0.74
CA GLN A 87 14.23 3.19 0.73
C GLN A 87 14.35 3.80 -0.69
N LYS A 88 14.49 2.94 -1.71
CA LYS A 88 14.51 3.38 -3.11
C LYS A 88 13.18 4.04 -3.49
N VAL A 89 12.05 3.40 -3.17
CA VAL A 89 10.71 3.94 -3.47
C VAL A 89 10.54 5.33 -2.89
N ALA A 90 10.84 5.53 -1.61
CA ALA A 90 10.73 6.82 -0.96
C ALA A 90 11.60 7.89 -1.63
N LYS A 91 12.85 7.55 -1.99
CA LYS A 91 13.79 8.47 -2.61
C LYS A 91 13.35 8.91 -4.01
N GLU A 92 12.97 7.96 -4.86
CA GLU A 92 12.50 8.26 -6.22
C GLU A 92 11.18 9.05 -6.15
N ARG A 93 10.27 8.66 -5.25
CA ARG A 93 9.00 9.36 -5.06
C ARG A 93 9.20 10.79 -4.57
N LEU A 94 10.10 11.05 -3.63
CA LEU A 94 10.46 12.41 -3.19
C LEU A 94 10.97 13.29 -4.32
N THR A 95 11.74 12.71 -5.26
CA THR A 95 12.28 13.45 -6.41
C THR A 95 11.16 13.91 -7.35
N ALA A 96 10.13 13.09 -7.52
CA ALA A 96 8.95 13.41 -8.32
C ALA A 96 7.80 14.06 -7.52
N PHE A 97 7.95 14.20 -6.19
CA PHE A 97 6.86 14.58 -5.30
C PHE A 97 6.45 16.04 -5.51
N LYS A 98 5.15 16.25 -5.68
CA LYS A 98 4.55 17.58 -5.78
C LYS A 98 3.49 17.69 -4.70
N PRO A 99 3.72 18.48 -3.64
CA PRO A 99 2.72 18.69 -2.60
C PRO A 99 1.42 19.18 -3.21
N ARG A 100 0.33 18.50 -2.86
CA ARG A 100 -1.04 18.92 -3.19
C ARG A 100 -1.94 18.66 -2.01
N GLN A 101 -3.06 19.36 -1.98
CA GLN A 101 -4.13 19.10 -1.02
C GLN A 101 -5.16 18.18 -1.69
N PRO A 102 -5.38 16.96 -1.18
CA PRO A 102 -6.48 16.12 -1.62
C PRO A 102 -7.82 16.84 -1.44
N ALA A 103 -8.75 16.64 -2.37
CA ALA A 103 -10.09 17.22 -2.28
C ALA A 103 -10.82 16.60 -1.09
N LYS A 104 -11.31 17.46 -0.18
CA LYS A 104 -12.02 17.00 1.02
C LYS A 104 -13.31 16.28 0.63
N VAL A 105 -13.53 15.12 1.25
CA VAL A 105 -14.76 14.34 1.15
C VAL A 105 -15.41 14.31 2.53
N ASP A 106 -16.74 14.35 2.57
CA ASP A 106 -17.47 14.27 3.82
C ASP A 106 -17.20 12.93 4.52
N GLU A 107 -17.14 12.97 5.85
CA GLU A 107 -16.82 11.80 6.67
C GLU A 107 -17.93 10.76 6.61
N ASP A 108 -17.66 9.66 5.91
CA ASP A 108 -18.54 8.50 5.79
C ASP A 108 -17.71 7.23 5.53
N LEU A 109 -17.67 6.33 6.53
CA LEU A 109 -16.90 5.08 6.44
C LEU A 109 -17.48 4.06 5.44
N THR A 110 -18.69 4.29 4.94
CA THR A 110 -19.30 3.47 3.88
C THR A 110 -18.99 4.01 2.48
N ASN A 111 -18.45 5.23 2.39
CA ASN A 111 -18.08 5.88 1.15
C ASN A 111 -16.61 5.60 0.79
N ASP A 112 -16.41 4.82 -0.27
CA ASP A 112 -15.09 4.47 -0.80
C ASP A 112 -14.24 5.69 -1.17
N GLU A 113 -14.84 6.80 -1.57
CA GLU A 113 -14.11 8.03 -1.91
C GLU A 113 -13.59 8.75 -0.66
N TYR A 114 -14.31 8.69 0.46
CA TYR A 114 -13.79 9.20 1.74
C TYR A 114 -12.63 8.34 2.24
N LEU A 115 -12.77 7.02 2.18
CA LEU A 115 -11.69 6.11 2.58
C LEU A 115 -10.45 6.27 1.68
N HIS A 116 -10.64 6.46 0.38
CA HIS A 116 -9.55 6.78 -0.54
C HIS A 116 -8.90 8.14 -0.21
N TYR A 117 -9.71 9.17 0.09
CA TYR A 117 -9.23 10.48 0.53
C TYR A 117 -8.33 10.38 1.76
N LEU A 118 -8.63 9.49 2.72
CA LEU A 118 -7.77 9.24 3.87
C LEU A 118 -6.39 8.72 3.43
N LEU A 119 -6.34 7.67 2.61
CA LEU A 119 -5.08 7.11 2.12
C LEU A 119 -4.26 8.12 1.31
N ASP A 120 -4.91 8.89 0.44
CA ASP A 120 -4.29 9.96 -0.34
C ASP A 120 -3.72 11.06 0.55
N SER A 121 -4.47 11.48 1.57
CA SER A 121 -4.01 12.45 2.56
C SER A 121 -2.81 11.92 3.36
N ARG A 122 -2.80 10.63 3.73
CA ARG A 122 -1.65 10.02 4.41
C ARG A 122 -0.40 9.98 3.51
N ASP A 123 -0.53 9.65 2.24
CA ASP A 123 0.58 9.72 1.27
C ASP A 123 1.14 11.16 1.22
N MET A 124 0.26 12.14 1.00
CA MET A 124 0.65 13.56 0.89
C MET A 124 1.33 14.09 2.17
N VAL A 125 0.77 13.81 3.34
CA VAL A 125 1.30 14.30 4.62
C VAL A 125 2.65 13.66 4.91
N ARG A 126 2.79 12.32 4.78
CA ARG A 126 4.05 11.63 5.10
C ARG A 126 5.19 12.09 4.19
N PHE A 127 4.96 12.22 2.89
CA PHE A 127 5.99 12.71 1.97
C PHE A 127 6.33 14.20 2.20
N SER A 128 5.34 15.03 2.54
CA SER A 128 5.59 16.44 2.86
C SER A 128 6.40 16.58 4.16
N GLU A 129 6.06 15.81 5.19
CA GLU A 129 6.79 15.76 6.45
C GLU A 129 8.24 15.31 6.24
N LEU A 130 8.42 14.22 5.48
CA LEU A 130 9.75 13.71 5.15
C LEU A 130 10.57 14.75 4.39
N ALA A 131 10.00 15.39 3.37
CA ALA A 131 10.67 16.44 2.61
C ALA A 131 11.11 17.62 3.50
N ILE A 132 10.26 18.06 4.42
CA ILE A 132 10.57 19.14 5.38
C ILE A 132 11.72 18.72 6.31
N LYS A 133 11.69 17.50 6.86
CA LYS A 133 12.74 16.99 7.76
C LYS A 133 14.09 16.88 7.06
N LEU A 134 14.11 16.38 5.82
CA LEU A 134 15.33 16.26 5.02
C LEU A 134 15.88 17.63 4.60
N MET A 135 15.00 18.59 4.25
CA MET A 135 15.39 19.96 3.98
C MET A 135 16.08 20.59 5.20
N LYS A 136 15.49 20.45 6.40
CA LYS A 136 16.06 20.95 7.66
C LYS A 136 17.40 20.31 7.99
N ALA A 137 17.57 19.02 7.69
CA ALA A 137 18.83 18.30 7.92
C ALA A 137 19.98 18.79 7.01
N GLY A 138 19.65 19.25 5.80
CA GLY A 138 20.62 19.66 4.79
C GLY A 138 21.57 18.54 4.36
N LYS A 139 22.55 18.86 3.52
CA LYS A 139 23.45 17.85 2.93
C LYS A 139 24.27 17.07 3.97
N LYS A 140 24.73 17.74 5.05
CA LYS A 140 25.56 17.12 6.09
C LYS A 140 24.76 16.17 6.98
N GLY A 141 23.49 16.49 7.26
CA GLY A 141 22.61 15.67 8.10
C GLY A 141 21.79 14.64 7.33
N LEU A 142 21.80 14.67 5.99
CA LEU A 142 20.93 13.85 5.15
C LEU A 142 20.99 12.36 5.51
N PHE A 143 22.20 11.79 5.58
CA PHE A 143 22.38 10.38 5.89
C PHE A 143 21.86 10.03 7.29
N GLU A 144 22.22 10.82 8.30
CA GLU A 144 21.81 10.58 9.69
C GLU A 144 20.29 10.67 9.85
N THR A 145 19.68 11.70 9.26
CA THR A 145 18.22 11.88 9.31
C THR A 145 17.51 10.75 8.57
N TRP A 146 17.93 10.44 7.34
CA TRP A 146 17.32 9.41 6.51
C TRP A 146 17.46 8.00 7.10
N MET A 147 18.68 7.61 7.50
CA MET A 147 18.99 6.24 7.90
C MET A 147 18.71 5.96 9.37
N LEU A 148 18.85 6.96 10.26
CA LEU A 148 18.86 6.72 11.71
C LEU A 148 17.69 7.38 12.46
N LYS A 149 17.22 8.56 12.02
CA LYS A 149 16.18 9.31 12.76
C LYS A 149 14.79 9.12 12.18
N GLU A 150 14.67 9.03 10.87
CA GLU A 150 13.39 9.05 10.15
C GLU A 150 13.17 7.78 9.33
N SER A 151 13.85 6.68 9.65
CA SER A 151 13.73 5.41 8.94
C SER A 151 12.27 4.93 8.90
N ASP A 152 11.54 5.05 10.01
CA ASP A 152 10.12 4.65 10.07
C ASP A 152 9.23 5.52 9.18
N LEU A 153 9.50 6.83 9.11
CA LEU A 153 8.79 7.74 8.22
C LEU A 153 9.11 7.42 6.75
N VAL A 154 10.35 7.07 6.43
CA VAL A 154 10.76 6.65 5.08
C VAL A 154 10.03 5.38 4.66
N GLN A 155 10.02 4.35 5.51
CA GLN A 155 9.31 3.10 5.25
C GLN A 155 7.80 3.34 5.15
N GLY A 156 7.24 4.11 6.09
CA GLY A 156 5.82 4.43 6.16
C GLY A 156 5.32 5.28 4.98
N ALA A 157 6.13 6.21 4.46
CA ALA A 157 5.80 6.98 3.27
C ALA A 157 5.78 6.10 2.02
N ALA A 158 6.81 5.26 1.83
CA ALA A 158 6.84 4.30 0.73
C ALA A 158 5.66 3.32 0.76
N PHE A 159 5.27 2.87 1.96
CA PHE A 159 4.13 1.95 2.13
C PHE A 159 2.81 2.63 1.82
N ALA A 160 2.61 3.88 2.28
CA ALA A 160 1.43 4.67 1.98
C ALA A 160 1.24 4.86 0.46
N PHE A 161 2.33 5.11 -0.28
CA PHE A 161 2.31 5.17 -1.75
C PHE A 161 1.84 3.85 -2.37
N GLY A 162 2.34 2.71 -1.86
CA GLY A 162 1.93 1.39 -2.33
C GLY A 162 0.43 1.12 -2.11
N GLU A 163 -0.11 1.48 -0.95
CA GLU A 163 -1.53 1.31 -0.65
C GLU A 163 -2.42 2.24 -1.49
N LEU A 164 -1.98 3.47 -1.73
CA LEU A 164 -2.66 4.39 -2.62
C LEU A 164 -2.71 3.84 -4.06
N LEU A 165 -1.58 3.32 -4.57
CA LEU A 165 -1.52 2.63 -5.87
C LEU A 165 -2.53 1.48 -5.95
N VAL A 166 -2.63 0.65 -4.90
CA VAL A 166 -3.61 -0.44 -4.84
C VAL A 166 -5.04 0.07 -4.92
N SER A 167 -5.38 1.11 -4.16
CA SER A 167 -6.71 1.72 -4.21
C SER A 167 -7.04 2.27 -5.61
N GLU A 168 -6.12 3.03 -6.20
CA GLU A 168 -6.33 3.65 -7.51
C GLU A 168 -6.48 2.60 -8.62
N ARG A 169 -5.62 1.59 -8.64
CA ARG A 169 -5.71 0.56 -9.70
C ARG A 169 -6.98 -0.28 -9.55
N THR A 170 -7.43 -0.52 -8.32
CA THR A 170 -8.73 -1.19 -8.09
C THR A 170 -9.88 -0.34 -8.61
N LYS A 171 -9.86 0.99 -8.40
CA LYS A 171 -10.85 1.93 -8.97
C LYS A 171 -10.93 1.83 -10.50
N VAL A 172 -9.78 1.89 -11.17
CA VAL A 172 -9.71 1.76 -12.64
C VAL A 172 -10.28 0.41 -13.09
N THR A 173 -9.96 -0.69 -12.40
CA THR A 173 -10.54 -1.99 -12.73
C THR A 173 -12.07 -2.02 -12.57
N MET A 174 -12.63 -1.36 -11.55
CA MET A 174 -14.08 -1.27 -11.35
C MET A 174 -14.79 -0.56 -12.52
N GLU A 175 -14.13 0.43 -13.13
CA GLU A 175 -14.67 1.16 -14.29
C GLU A 175 -14.73 0.29 -15.55
N THR A 176 -13.82 -0.68 -15.69
CA THR A 176 -13.69 -1.51 -16.90
C THR A 176 -14.20 -2.95 -16.74
N CYS A 177 -14.49 -3.39 -15.52
CA CYS A 177 -14.94 -4.76 -15.27
C CYS A 177 -16.40 -5.00 -15.70
N PRO A 178 -16.77 -6.25 -16.03
CA PRO A 178 -18.17 -6.64 -16.22
C PRO A 178 -19.09 -6.24 -15.06
N ASP A 179 -20.31 -5.79 -15.37
CA ASP A 179 -21.24 -5.26 -14.36
C ASP A 179 -21.56 -6.23 -13.22
N ASN A 180 -21.56 -7.54 -13.51
CA ASN A 180 -21.80 -8.58 -12.51
C ASN A 180 -20.66 -8.74 -11.49
N LEU A 181 -19.45 -8.25 -11.78
CA LEU A 181 -18.30 -8.28 -10.86
C LEU A 181 -18.18 -7.02 -10.01
N LYS A 182 -18.76 -5.89 -10.46
CA LYS A 182 -18.65 -4.60 -9.78
C LYS A 182 -19.01 -4.67 -8.29
N PRO A 183 -20.13 -5.29 -7.85
CA PRO A 183 -20.49 -5.31 -6.43
C PRO A 183 -19.42 -5.99 -5.56
N MET A 184 -18.90 -7.14 -6.00
CA MET A 184 -17.86 -7.88 -5.26
C MET A 184 -16.55 -7.08 -5.18
N ILE A 185 -16.13 -6.47 -6.30
CA ILE A 185 -14.89 -5.68 -6.33
C ILE A 185 -15.02 -4.43 -5.45
N THR A 186 -16.19 -3.77 -5.43
CA THR A 186 -16.49 -2.66 -4.51
C THR A 186 -16.30 -3.08 -3.06
N GLU A 187 -16.90 -4.20 -2.63
CA GLU A 187 -16.76 -4.66 -1.25
C GLU A 187 -15.32 -5.05 -0.89
N LEU A 188 -14.60 -5.71 -1.81
CA LEU A 188 -13.18 -6.03 -1.61
C LEU A 188 -12.31 -4.77 -1.50
N ARG A 189 -12.60 -3.75 -2.32
CA ARG A 189 -11.91 -2.46 -2.26
C ARG A 189 -12.18 -1.77 -0.93
N ARG A 190 -13.44 -1.70 -0.50
CA ARG A 190 -13.82 -1.08 0.77
C ARG A 190 -13.16 -1.79 1.95
N LEU A 191 -13.17 -3.12 1.97
CA LEU A 191 -12.51 -3.90 3.02
C LEU A 191 -11.01 -3.61 3.08
N PHE A 192 -10.33 -3.57 1.93
CA PHE A 192 -8.91 -3.19 1.85
C PHE A 192 -8.66 -1.78 2.40
N LEU A 193 -9.50 -0.81 2.04
CA LEU A 193 -9.37 0.56 2.50
C LEU A 193 -9.60 0.70 4.01
N LEU A 194 -10.62 0.03 4.54
CA LEU A 194 -10.90 0.00 5.97
C LEU A 194 -9.77 -0.65 6.77
N ASP A 195 -9.21 -1.76 6.27
CA ASP A 195 -8.03 -2.41 6.88
C ASP A 195 -6.83 -1.46 6.92
N ALA A 196 -6.54 -0.76 5.82
CA ALA A 196 -5.46 0.23 5.77
C ALA A 196 -5.69 1.39 6.73
N VAL A 197 -6.92 1.88 6.84
CA VAL A 197 -7.29 2.91 7.83
C VAL A 197 -7.15 2.39 9.26
N GLN A 198 -7.57 1.15 9.52
CA GLN A 198 -7.51 0.53 10.83
C GLN A 198 -6.07 0.34 11.32
N ARG A 199 -5.15 -0.11 10.45
CA ARG A 199 -3.73 -0.30 10.80
C ARG A 199 -3.04 1.00 11.24
N ASP A 200 -3.43 2.13 10.65
CA ASP A 200 -2.88 3.46 10.95
C ASP A 200 -3.89 4.37 11.70
N LEU A 201 -4.88 3.80 12.40
CA LEU A 201 -6.01 4.55 12.96
C LEU A 201 -5.59 5.68 13.92
N GLY A 202 -4.57 5.41 14.74
CA GLY A 202 -4.00 6.40 15.64
C GLY A 202 -3.35 7.57 14.88
N TRP A 203 -2.69 7.28 13.75
CA TRP A 203 -2.09 8.30 12.90
C TRP A 203 -3.17 9.17 12.23
N PHE A 204 -4.23 8.56 11.69
CA PHE A 204 -5.35 9.31 11.08
C PHE A 204 -6.06 10.22 12.08
N THR A 205 -6.29 9.71 13.30
CA THR A 205 -6.93 10.47 14.38
C THR A 205 -6.03 11.63 14.83
N ALA A 206 -4.73 11.39 15.00
CA ALA A 206 -3.77 12.41 15.41
C ALA A 206 -3.57 13.53 14.36
N ASN A 207 -3.82 13.25 13.09
CA ASN A 207 -3.79 14.23 12.00
C ASN A 207 -5.17 14.85 11.71
N GLU A 208 -6.19 14.58 12.55
CA GLU A 208 -7.54 15.13 12.43
C GLU A 208 -8.23 14.84 11.08
N LEU A 209 -7.84 13.75 10.42
CA LEU A 209 -8.45 13.32 9.15
C LEU A 209 -9.71 12.47 9.36
N ILE A 210 -9.83 11.86 10.54
CA ILE A 210 -10.99 11.09 10.99
C ILE A 210 -11.36 11.53 12.41
N SER A 211 -12.65 11.72 12.65
CA SER A 211 -13.18 12.02 13.97
C SER A 211 -13.01 10.84 14.92
N THR A 212 -12.92 11.11 16.22
CA THR A 212 -12.87 10.04 17.23
C THR A 212 -14.15 9.19 17.25
N SER A 213 -15.29 9.77 16.86
CA SER A 213 -16.55 9.03 16.67
C SER A 213 -16.46 8.03 15.52
N ALA A 214 -15.99 8.46 14.34
CA ALA A 214 -15.82 7.58 13.20
C ALA A 214 -14.72 6.54 13.46
N ALA A 215 -13.60 6.92 14.07
CA ALA A 215 -12.51 6.01 14.39
C ALA A 215 -12.96 4.79 15.23
N LYS A 216 -13.88 5.00 16.20
CA LYS A 216 -14.48 3.91 16.98
C LYS A 216 -15.33 2.94 16.16
N GLN A 217 -15.83 3.38 14.99
CA GLN A 217 -16.70 2.60 14.12
C GLN A 217 -15.94 1.78 13.07
N VAL A 218 -14.67 2.09 12.78
CA VAL A 218 -13.89 1.44 11.72
C VAL A 218 -13.92 -0.10 11.81
N CYS A 219 -13.74 -0.66 13.02
CA CYS A 219 -13.76 -2.11 13.23
C CYS A 219 -15.14 -2.73 12.93
N TYR A 220 -16.23 -2.07 13.32
CA TYR A 220 -17.59 -2.59 13.11
C TYR A 220 -18.03 -2.52 11.64
N VAL A 221 -17.58 -1.50 10.92
CA VAL A 221 -17.87 -1.37 9.49
C VAL A 221 -17.14 -2.46 8.70
N ALA A 222 -15.89 -2.78 9.05
CA ALA A 222 -15.17 -3.90 8.44
C ALA A 222 -15.88 -5.25 8.68
N GLU A 223 -16.45 -5.45 9.88
CA GLU A 223 -17.29 -6.62 10.19
C GLU A 223 -18.63 -6.66 9.46
N SER A 224 -19.08 -5.56 8.88
CA SER A 224 -20.34 -5.50 8.13
C SER A 224 -20.18 -5.98 6.68
N CYS A 225 -18.96 -6.13 6.16
CA CYS A 225 -18.64 -6.73 4.86
C CYS A 225 -18.78 -8.27 4.84
N ARG A 226 -19.72 -8.85 5.59
CA ARG A 226 -20.03 -10.30 5.65
C ARG A 226 -20.57 -10.87 4.33
N THR A 227 -20.77 -10.02 3.33
CA THR A 227 -21.34 -10.33 2.01
C THR A 227 -20.34 -10.96 1.04
N ILE A 228 -19.07 -11.13 1.43
CA ILE A 228 -17.99 -11.65 0.56
C ILE A 228 -17.88 -13.20 0.59
N ALA A 229 -18.78 -13.91 1.28
CA ALA A 229 -18.79 -15.38 1.39
C ALA A 229 -19.69 -16.07 0.36
#